data_AF-A0A3M0CHL5-F1
#
_entry.id   AF-A0A3M0CHL5-F1
#
_cell.length_a   1.000
_cell.length_b   1.000
_cell.length_c   1.000
_cell.angle_alpha   90.00
_cell.angle_beta   90.00
_cell.angle_gamma   90.00
#
_symmetry.space_group_name_H-M   'P 1'
#
loop_
_entity.id
_entity.type
_entity.pdbx_description
1 polymer ?
#
loop_
_entity_poly.entity_id
_entity_poly.type
_entity_poly.pdbx_seq_one_letter_code
_entity_poly.pdbx_strand_id
1 'polypeptide(L)'
;MTITLITAGLAGLILIWLSLKVSLWRVKTKTLIGSGGSAELERAIRAQGNFVEYAPLMMILLGLLETGGALPLFVLILAATFLVGRLSHAHGIANFARENAFRAVGTVLTWLSVAVGSLAALLIGFNIL
;
A
#
# COMPACT_ATOMS: atom_id res chain seq x y z
N MET A 1 -10.95 9.66 -13.79
CA MET A 1 -10.67 9.29 -12.38
C MET A 1 -11.39 8.02 -11.93
N THR A 2 -11.90 7.18 -12.85
CA THR A 2 -12.56 5.92 -12.48
C THR A 2 -11.58 4.91 -11.90
N ILE A 3 -10.37 4.82 -12.44
CA ILE A 3 -9.36 3.85 -11.98
C ILE A 3 -8.91 4.23 -10.57
N THR A 4 -8.57 5.51 -10.36
CA THR A 4 -8.16 6.03 -9.05
C THR A 4 -9.26 5.86 -8.02
N LEU A 5 -10.52 6.13 -8.37
CA LEU A 5 -11.67 5.97 -7.47
C LEU A 5 -11.82 4.52 -7.00
N ILE A 6 -11.79 3.56 -7.92
CA ILE A 6 -11.87 2.13 -7.58
C ILE A 6 -10.69 1.72 -6.70
N THR A 7 -9.48 2.17 -7.05
CA THR A 7 -8.25 1.84 -6.33
C THR A 7 -8.27 2.41 -4.90
N ALA A 8 -8.74 3.64 -4.73
CA ALA A 8 -8.89 4.28 -3.43
C ALA A 8 -9.95 3.56 -2.57
N GLY A 9 -11.07 3.16 -3.17
CA GLY A 9 -12.09 2.35 -2.48
C GLY A 9 -11.53 1.03 -1.96
N LEU A 10 -10.81 0.29 -2.81
CA LEU A 10 -10.15 -0.96 -2.41
C LEU A 10 -9.08 -0.73 -1.33
N ALA A 11 -8.27 0.33 -1.49
CA ALA A 11 -7.26 0.70 -0.50
C ALA A 11 -7.87 1.02 0.87
N GLY A 12 -9.02 1.70 0.89
CA GLY A 12 -9.78 1.98 2.10
C GLY A 12 -10.24 0.69 2.80
N LEU A 13 -10.79 -0.27 2.06
CA LEU A 13 -11.20 -1.57 2.61
C LEU A 13 -10.00 -2.35 3.19
N ILE A 14 -8.86 -2.34 2.49
CA ILE A 14 -7.62 -2.96 2.98
C ILE A 14 -7.14 -2.29 4.28
N LEU A 15 -7.19 -0.96 4.34
CA LEU A 15 -6.80 -0.22 5.54
C LEU A 15 -7.70 -0.56 6.75
N ILE A 16 -9.01 -0.64 6.54
CA ILE A 16 -9.95 -1.05 7.60
C ILE A 16 -9.63 -2.47 8.07
N TRP A 17 -9.40 -3.41 7.15
CA TRP A 17 -9.02 -4.77 7.51
C TRP A 17 -7.72 -4.84 8.35
N LEU A 18 -6.69 -4.08 7.97
CA LEU A 18 -5.44 -3.99 8.74
C LEU A 18 -5.66 -3.35 10.11
N SER A 19 -6.47 -2.29 10.17
CA SER A 19 -6.82 -1.59 11.41
C SER A 19 -7.57 -2.52 12.38
N LEU A 20 -8.52 -3.31 11.89
CA LEU A 20 -9.24 -4.30 12.68
C LEU A 20 -8.27 -5.35 13.26
N LYS A 21 -7.30 -5.83 12.48
CA LYS A 21 -6.27 -6.75 12.98
C LYS A 21 -5.46 -6.13 14.13
N VAL A 22 -5.04 -4.88 14.01
CA VAL A 22 -4.33 -4.20 15.10
C VAL A 22 -5.22 -4.09 16.34
N SER A 23 -6.47 -3.66 16.19
CA SER A 23 -7.42 -3.53 17.31
C SER A 23 -7.67 -4.86 18.02
N LEU A 24 -7.87 -5.96 17.28
CA LEU A 24 -8.05 -7.29 17.85
C LEU A 24 -6.84 -7.75 18.67
N TRP A 25 -5.62 -7.51 18.16
CA TRP A 25 -4.40 -7.84 18.90
C TRP A 25 -4.20 -6.96 20.13
N ARG A 26 -4.58 -5.67 20.10
CA ARG A 26 -4.54 -4.79 21.28
C ARG A 26 -5.44 -5.30 22.40
N VAL A 27 -6.66 -5.72 22.06
CA VAL A 27 -7.59 -6.32 23.03
C VAL A 27 -7.00 -7.61 23.63
N LYS A 28 -6.48 -8.50 22.78
CA LYS A 28 -5.90 -9.78 23.21
C LYS A 28 -4.67 -9.61 24.11
N THR A 29 -3.82 -8.63 23.82
CA THR A 29 -2.58 -8.34 24.56
C THR A 29 -2.76 -7.33 25.68
N LYS A 30 -3.97 -6.78 25.86
CA LYS A 30 -4.28 -5.70 26.82
C LYS A 30 -3.32 -4.51 26.71
N THR A 31 -2.88 -4.21 25.49
CA THR A 31 -1.88 -3.18 25.20
C THR A 31 -2.51 -1.93 24.59
N LEU A 32 -2.43 -0.81 25.31
CA LEU A 32 -2.94 0.50 24.86
C LEU A 32 -2.03 1.14 23.79
N ILE A 33 -0.73 1.26 24.05
CA ILE A 33 0.25 1.93 23.18
C ILE A 33 1.44 1.01 22.91
N GLY A 34 2.01 1.10 21.72
CA GLY A 34 3.12 0.25 21.28
C GLY A 34 2.70 -1.20 21.08
N SER A 35 3.68 -2.11 21.15
CA SER A 35 3.48 -3.56 21.00
C SER A 35 3.30 -4.31 22.32
N GLY A 36 3.64 -3.69 23.46
CA GLY A 36 3.55 -4.33 24.78
C GLY A 36 4.38 -5.62 24.90
N GLY A 37 5.42 -5.78 24.07
CA GLY A 37 6.23 -7.00 23.98
C GLY A 37 5.61 -8.13 23.13
N SER A 38 4.41 -7.94 22.56
CA SER A 38 3.81 -8.92 21.63
C SER A 38 4.34 -8.72 20.21
N ALA A 39 5.02 -9.75 19.71
CA ALA A 39 5.48 -9.81 18.33
C ALA A 39 4.31 -9.78 17.32
N GLU A 40 3.17 -10.36 17.67
CA GLU A 40 1.97 -10.37 16.83
C GLU A 40 1.37 -8.97 16.68
N LEU A 41 1.25 -8.24 17.79
CA LEU A 41 0.77 -6.86 17.76
C LEU A 41 1.76 -5.96 17.00
N GLU A 42 3.07 -6.16 17.20
CA GLU A 42 4.09 -5.42 16.45
C GLU A 42 4.00 -5.66 14.94
N ARG A 43 3.86 -6.92 14.52
CA ARG A 43 3.64 -7.27 13.09
C ARG A 43 2.37 -6.64 12.55
N ALA A 44 1.26 -6.68 13.29
CA ALA A 44 0.02 -6.04 12.85
C ALA A 44 0.18 -4.51 12.70
N ILE A 45 0.82 -3.85 13.67
CA ILE A 45 1.11 -2.42 13.63
C ILE A 45 1.98 -2.08 12.43
N ARG A 46 3.05 -2.86 12.16
CA ARG A 46 3.91 -2.61 10.99
C ARG A 46 3.22 -2.92 9.67
N ALA A 47 2.34 -3.91 9.59
CA ALA A 47 1.56 -4.16 8.38
C ALA A 47 0.66 -2.95 8.04
N GLN A 48 -0.05 -2.41 9.03
CA GLN A 48 -0.88 -1.21 8.87
C GLN A 48 -0.03 0.04 8.60
N GLY A 49 1.04 0.26 9.39
CA GLY A 49 1.96 1.39 9.26
C GLY A 49 2.57 1.48 7.86
N ASN A 50 3.14 0.37 7.38
CA ASN A 50 3.65 0.32 6.01
C ASN A 50 2.55 0.59 4.97
N PHE A 51 1.27 0.29 5.22
CA PHE A 51 0.22 0.57 4.24
C PHE A 51 -0.05 2.07 4.14
N VAL A 52 -0.21 2.73 5.29
CA VAL A 52 -0.49 4.17 5.35
C VAL A 52 0.73 5.03 4.97
N GLU A 53 1.94 4.49 5.05
CA GLU A 53 3.17 5.16 4.59
C GLU A 53 3.22 5.32 3.05
N TYR A 54 2.64 4.40 2.28
CA TYR A 54 2.74 4.40 0.80
C TYR A 54 1.40 4.66 0.09
N ALA A 55 0.28 4.17 0.61
CA ALA A 55 -1.01 4.26 -0.08
C ALA A 55 -1.47 5.70 -0.36
N PRO A 56 -1.34 6.68 0.56
CA PRO A 56 -1.77 8.05 0.29
C PRO A 56 -1.02 8.69 -0.88
N LEU A 57 0.31 8.59 -0.89
CA LEU A 57 1.13 9.11 -1.98
C LEU A 57 0.76 8.44 -3.31
N MET A 58 0.56 7.12 -3.30
CA MET A 58 0.15 6.42 -4.50
C MET A 58 -1.21 6.88 -5.02
N MET A 59 -2.20 7.10 -4.15
CA MET A 59 -3.53 7.58 -4.58
C MET A 59 -3.44 8.98 -5.20
N ILE A 60 -2.58 9.85 -4.66
CA ILE A 60 -2.30 11.16 -5.23
C ILE A 60 -1.67 11.00 -6.62
N LEU A 61 -0.64 10.18 -6.77
CA LEU A 61 0.02 9.94 -8.06
C LEU A 61 -0.95 9.38 -9.10
N LEU A 62 -1.75 8.36 -8.76
CA LEU A 62 -2.74 7.80 -9.67
C LEU A 62 -3.77 8.84 -10.11
N GLY A 63 -4.28 9.64 -9.17
CA GLY A 63 -5.23 10.70 -9.47
C GLY A 63 -4.65 11.72 -10.43
N LEU A 64 -3.45 12.22 -10.14
CA LEU A 64 -2.74 13.19 -10.98
C LEU A 64 -2.43 12.63 -12.38
N LEU A 65 -1.97 11.39 -12.48
CA LEU A 65 -1.69 10.74 -13.76
C LEU A 65 -2.97 10.55 -14.58
N GLU A 66 -4.05 10.10 -13.95
CA GLU A 66 -5.32 9.87 -14.63
C GLU A 66 -5.97 11.16 -15.11
N THR A 67 -5.88 12.25 -14.35
CA THR A 67 -6.36 13.58 -14.78
C THR A 67 -5.40 14.28 -15.72
N GLY A 68 -4.10 13.98 -15.62
CA GLY A 68 -3.03 14.56 -16.44
C GLY A 68 -2.92 13.95 -17.84
N GLY A 69 -3.89 13.12 -18.26
CA GLY A 69 -3.93 12.55 -19.60
C GLY A 69 -3.04 11.33 -19.83
N ALA A 70 -2.48 10.73 -18.77
CA ALA A 70 -1.72 9.49 -18.91
C ALA A 70 -2.59 8.38 -19.52
N LEU A 71 -1.97 7.48 -20.28
CA LEU A 71 -2.68 6.37 -20.92
C LEU A 71 -3.48 5.56 -19.88
N PRO A 72 -4.80 5.34 -20.06
CA PRO A 72 -5.62 4.65 -19.06
C PRO A 72 -5.11 3.25 -18.69
N LEU A 73 -4.60 2.50 -19.68
CA LEU A 73 -4.01 1.18 -19.46
C LEU A 73 -2.77 1.24 -18.55
N PHE A 74 -1.93 2.27 -18.70
CA PHE A 74 -0.77 2.47 -17.84
C PHE A 74 -1.20 2.74 -16.38
N VAL A 75 -2.17 3.64 -16.18
CA VAL A 75 -2.71 3.94 -14.84
C VAL A 75 -3.31 2.67 -14.20
N LEU A 76 -4.04 1.87 -14.97
CA LEU A 76 -4.64 0.61 -14.50
C LEU A 76 -3.57 -0.40 -14.06
N ILE A 77 -2.54 -0.63 -14.89
CA ILE A 77 -1.44 -1.55 -14.57
C ILE A 77 -0.70 -1.07 -13.33
N LEU A 78 -0.44 0.23 -13.22
CA LEU A 78 0.26 0.82 -12.10
C LEU A 78 -0.54 0.65 -10.79
N ALA A 79 -1.84 0.91 -10.83
CA ALA A 79 -2.76 0.72 -9.71
C ALA A 79 -2.87 -0.75 -9.28
N ALA A 80 -3.03 -1.67 -10.24
CA ALA A 80 -3.12 -3.10 -9.97
C ALA A 80 -1.82 -3.63 -9.35
N THR A 81 -0.66 -3.26 -9.92
CA THR A 81 0.66 -3.64 -9.41
C THR A 81 0.85 -3.18 -7.98
N PHE A 82 0.47 -1.93 -7.67
CA PHE A 82 0.54 -1.40 -6.32
C PHE A 82 -0.33 -2.20 -5.35
N LEU A 83 -1.61 -2.41 -5.67
CA LEU A 83 -2.53 -3.15 -4.80
C LEU A 83 -2.06 -4.59 -4.55
N VAL A 84 -1.59 -5.29 -5.57
CA VAL A 84 -1.01 -6.64 -5.45
C VAL A 84 0.22 -6.61 -4.54
N GLY A 85 1.11 -5.62 -4.72
CA GLY A 85 2.25 -5.42 -3.84
C GLY A 85 1.86 -5.24 -2.37
N ARG A 86 0.82 -4.43 -2.10
CA ARG A 86 0.32 -4.18 -0.75
C ARG A 86 -0.28 -5.44 -0.11
N LEU A 87 -1.06 -6.20 -0.86
CA LEU A 87 -1.66 -7.45 -0.37
C LEU A 87 -0.59 -8.51 -0.10
N SER A 88 0.38 -8.67 -1.01
CA SER A 88 1.51 -9.60 -0.84
C SER A 88 2.35 -9.23 0.39
N HIS A 89 2.68 -7.96 0.56
CA HIS A 89 3.45 -7.49 1.72
C HIS A 89 2.70 -7.69 3.04
N ALA A 90 1.41 -7.34 3.09
CA ALA A 90 0.57 -7.54 4.27
C ALA A 90 0.43 -9.03 4.62
N HIS A 91 0.30 -9.90 3.62
CA HIS A 91 0.30 -11.35 3.81
C HIS A 91 1.65 -11.86 4.35
N GLY A 92 2.76 -11.35 3.80
CA GLY A 92 4.12 -11.68 4.23
C GLY A 92 4.41 -11.31 5.69
N ILE A 93 3.88 -10.17 6.17
CA ILE A 93 4.00 -9.78 7.57
C ILE A 93 3.06 -10.58 8.47
N ALA A 94 1.85 -10.89 8.02
CA ALA A 94 0.84 -11.54 8.86
C ALA A 94 1.16 -13.01 9.16
N ASN A 95 1.76 -13.74 8.21
CA ASN A 95 1.88 -15.20 8.29
C ASN A 95 3.30 -15.71 8.59
N PHE A 96 4.31 -14.85 8.53
CA PHE A 96 5.70 -15.26 8.68
C PHE A 96 6.43 -14.39 9.69
N ALA A 97 7.09 -15.03 10.66
CA ALA A 97 7.90 -14.35 11.66
C ALA A 97 9.25 -13.87 11.10
N ARG A 98 9.72 -14.48 10.01
CA ARG A 98 10.98 -14.17 9.34
C ARG A 98 10.73 -13.55 7.97
N GLU A 99 11.80 -13.02 7.40
CA GLU A 99 11.83 -12.64 5.99
C GLU A 99 11.33 -13.76 5.10
N ASN A 100 10.54 -13.37 4.11
CA ASN A 100 9.88 -14.29 3.19
C ASN A 100 9.67 -13.59 1.85
N ALA A 101 9.48 -14.41 0.81
CA ALA A 101 9.33 -13.94 -0.57
C ALA A 101 8.12 -13.00 -0.73
N PHE A 102 7.00 -13.23 -0.02
CA PHE A 102 5.82 -12.35 -0.12
C PHE A 102 6.12 -10.94 0.37
N ARG A 103 6.86 -10.80 1.48
CA ARG A 103 7.31 -9.50 1.98
C ARG A 103 8.23 -8.82 0.97
N ALA A 104 9.25 -9.53 0.47
CA ALA A 104 10.22 -8.98 -0.47
C ALA A 104 9.56 -8.54 -1.79
N VAL A 105 8.77 -9.41 -2.42
CA VAL A 105 8.04 -9.11 -3.67
C VAL A 105 7.08 -7.95 -3.44
N GLY A 106 6.33 -7.95 -2.34
CA GLY A 106 5.39 -6.87 -2.02
C GLY A 106 6.08 -5.51 -1.87
N THR A 107 7.25 -5.47 -1.22
CA THR A 107 8.09 -4.27 -1.12
C THR A 107 8.55 -3.79 -2.50
N VAL A 108 9.13 -4.68 -3.31
CA VAL A 108 9.64 -4.32 -4.65
C VAL A 108 8.53 -3.78 -5.55
N LEU A 109 7.37 -4.44 -5.59
CA LEU A 109 6.24 -3.96 -6.38
C LEU A 109 5.74 -2.59 -5.91
N THR A 110 5.68 -2.37 -4.59
CA THR A 110 5.29 -1.07 -4.03
C THR A 110 6.28 0.02 -4.47
N TRP A 111 7.58 -0.22 -4.33
CA TRP A 111 8.61 0.76 -4.67
C TRP A 111 8.66 1.06 -6.17
N LEU A 112 8.56 0.03 -7.01
CA LEU A 112 8.50 0.21 -8.45
C LEU A 112 7.27 1.01 -8.87
N SER A 113 6.08 0.71 -8.33
CA SER A 113 4.86 1.47 -8.62
C SER A 113 5.00 2.95 -8.24
N VAL A 114 5.57 3.24 -7.07
CA VAL A 114 5.77 4.64 -6.64
C VAL A 114 6.82 5.31 -7.54
N ALA A 115 7.97 4.68 -7.78
CA ALA A 115 9.04 5.26 -8.60
C ALA A 115 8.59 5.53 -10.04
N VAL A 116 7.93 4.57 -10.67
CA VAL A 116 7.40 4.70 -12.04
C VAL A 116 6.29 5.76 -12.10
N GLY A 117 5.37 5.76 -11.12
CA GLY A 117 4.33 6.78 -11.03
C GLY A 117 4.88 8.19 -10.85
N SER A 118 5.88 8.36 -9.97
CA SER A 118 6.56 9.63 -9.76
C SER A 118 7.30 10.10 -11.01
N LEU A 119 8.04 9.21 -11.68
CA LEU A 119 8.75 9.55 -12.91
C LEU A 119 7.77 9.97 -14.02
N ALA A 120 6.69 9.21 -14.22
CA ALA A 120 5.67 9.55 -15.19
C ALA A 120 5.03 10.91 -14.88
N ALA A 121 4.72 11.19 -13.61
CA ALA A 121 4.15 12.46 -13.20
C ALA A 121 5.09 13.64 -13.47
N LEU A 122 6.41 13.46 -13.24
CA LEU A 122 7.42 14.47 -13.58
C LEU A 122 7.51 14.69 -15.09
N LEU A 123 7.58 13.63 -15.89
CA LEU A 123 7.70 13.73 -17.35
C LEU A 123 6.49 14.43 -17.98
N ILE A 124 5.28 14.08 -17.55
CA ILE A 124 4.04 14.75 -17.98
C ILE A 124 4.03 16.21 -17.49
N GLY A 125 4.40 16.46 -16.23
CA GLY A 125 4.42 17.80 -15.66
C GLY A 125 5.40 18.76 -16.36
N PHE A 126 6.52 18.24 -16.87
CA PHE A 126 7.49 19.00 -17.67
C PHE A 126 7.16 19.05 -19.17
N ASN A 127 6.03 18.48 -19.61
CA ASN A 127 5.64 18.35 -21.03
C ASN A 127 6.71 17.62 -21.88
N ILE A 128 7.41 16.65 -21.27
CA ILE A 128 8.35 15.77 -21.99
C ILE A 128 7.59 14.61 -22.65
N LEU A 129 6.46 14.21 -22.05
CA LEU A 129 5.51 13.21 -22.53
C LEU A 129 4.12 13.82 -22.71
#